data_AF-A0A0G1N4Q8-F1
#
_entry.id   AF-A0A0G1N4Q8-F1
#
_cell.length_a   1.000
_cell.length_b   1.000
_cell.length_c   1.000
_cell.angle_alpha   90.00
_cell.angle_beta   90.00
_cell.angle_gamma   90.00
#
_symmetry.space_group_name_H-M   'P 1'
#
loop_
_entity.id
_entity.type
_entity.pdbx_description
1 polymer ?
#
loop_
_entity_poly.entity_id
_entity_poly.type
_entity_poly.pdbx_seq_one_letter_code
_entity_poly.pdbx_strand_id
1 'polypeptide(L)'
;MKFPRKVFKDAQFVVLILAVFACLLFAVKLVEPFVPLITIVVVIVLTLCTFEKWLTLILSVVGVALYAASWPVTEAWGTWPGVIVYGLGILAWWAGVKEWFSRN
;
A
#
# COMPACT_ATOMS: atom_id res chain seq x y z
N MET A 1 53.07 21.24 3.96
CA MET A 1 52.79 19.79 3.90
C MET A 1 52.02 19.50 2.60
N LYS A 2 52.62 18.78 1.65
CA LYS A 2 51.95 18.44 0.37
C LYS A 2 50.98 17.30 0.64
N PHE A 3 49.70 17.62 0.85
CA PHE A 3 48.65 16.61 1.01
C PHE A 3 48.65 15.69 -0.23
N PRO A 4 48.70 14.36 -0.07
CA PRO A 4 48.78 13.45 -1.20
C PRO A 4 47.46 13.50 -1.98
N ARG A 5 47.45 14.25 -3.10
CA ARG A 5 46.31 14.42 -4.02
C ARG A 5 45.60 13.10 -4.40
N LYS A 6 46.31 11.97 -4.32
CA LYS A 6 45.77 10.63 -4.60
C LYS A 6 44.77 10.18 -3.52
N VAL A 7 45.15 10.29 -2.25
CA VAL A 7 44.29 9.95 -1.09
C VAL A 7 43.05 10.84 -1.03
N PHE A 8 43.18 12.11 -1.42
CA PHE A 8 42.04 13.03 -1.50
C PHE A 8 41.05 12.64 -2.62
N LYS A 9 41.55 12.19 -3.78
CA LYS A 9 40.70 11.69 -4.88
C LYS A 9 40.02 10.38 -4.52
N ASP A 10 40.74 9.46 -3.88
CA ASP A 10 40.18 8.18 -3.42
C ASP A 10 39.09 8.42 -2.37
N ALA A 11 39.31 9.35 -1.43
CA ALA A 11 38.30 9.76 -0.45
C ALA A 11 37.07 10.43 -1.11
N GLN A 12 37.28 11.27 -2.14
CA GLN A 12 36.17 11.85 -2.90
C GLN A 12 35.32 10.78 -3.60
N PHE A 13 35.95 9.77 -4.19
CA PHE A 13 35.23 8.65 -4.82
C PHE A 13 34.41 7.85 -3.80
N VAL A 14 34.97 7.57 -2.63
CA VAL A 14 34.26 6.86 -1.55
C VAL A 14 33.06 7.67 -1.05
N VAL A 15 33.23 8.98 -0.85
CA VAL A 15 32.13 9.88 -0.44
C VAL A 15 31.03 9.93 -1.51
N LEU A 16 31.41 9.96 -2.79
CA LEU A 16 30.44 10.01 -3.89
C LEU A 16 29.65 8.70 -4.00
N ILE A 17 30.29 7.54 -3.80
CA ILE A 17 29.62 6.24 -3.74
C ILE A 17 28.65 6.18 -2.56
N LEU A 18 29.07 6.64 -1.37
CA LEU A 18 28.22 6.69 -0.19
C LEU A 18 27.02 7.63 -0.38
N ALA A 19 27.22 8.78 -1.04
CA ALA A 19 26.16 9.73 -1.34
C ALA A 19 25.12 9.14 -2.31
N VAL A 20 25.59 8.44 -3.35
CA VAL A 20 24.70 7.73 -4.29
C VAL A 20 23.90 6.64 -3.56
N PHE A 21 24.54 5.86 -2.69
CA PHE A 21 23.86 4.85 -1.88
C PHE A 21 22.81 5.47 -0.94
N ALA A 22 23.13 6.59 -0.29
CA ALA A 22 22.20 7.30 0.57
C ALA A 22 20.99 7.84 -0.21
N CYS A 23 21.21 8.39 -1.41
CA CYS A 23 20.11 8.82 -2.30
C CYS A 23 19.21 7.66 -2.72
N LEU A 24 19.78 6.50 -3.05
CA LEU A 24 19.00 5.32 -3.42
C LEU A 24 18.16 4.80 -2.24
N LEU A 25 18.74 4.72 -1.04
CA LEU A 25 18.00 4.33 0.17
C LEU A 25 16.90 5.33 0.50
N PHE A 26 17.17 6.63 0.36
CA PHE A 26 16.17 7.67 0.56
C PHE A 26 15.03 7.59 -0.47
N ALA A 27 15.34 7.31 -1.73
CA ALA A 27 14.34 7.09 -2.77
C ALA A 27 13.44 5.88 -2.46
N VAL A 28 14.00 4.77 -1.96
CA VAL A 28 13.22 3.61 -1.52
C VAL A 28 12.32 3.98 -0.34
N LYS A 29 12.84 4.72 0.65
CA LYS A 29 12.04 5.19 1.79
C LYS A 29 10.94 6.18 1.41
N LEU A 30 11.12 6.96 0.35
CA LEU A 30 10.07 7.81 -0.18
C LEU A 30 8.96 7.03 -0.87
N VAL A 31 9.28 5.87 -1.48
CA VAL A 31 8.30 5.05 -2.21
C VAL A 31 7.57 4.07 -1.29
N GLU A 32 8.24 3.53 -0.26
CA GLU A 32 7.66 2.64 0.77
C GLU A 32 6.25 3.05 1.26
N PRO A 33 5.98 4.31 1.65
CA PRO A 33 4.66 4.71 2.13
C PRO A 33 3.57 4.70 1.03
N PHE A 34 3.94 4.75 -0.25
CA PHE A 34 2.99 4.71 -1.37
C PHE A 34 2.73 3.30 -1.90
N VAL A 35 3.55 2.30 -1.54
CA VAL A 35 3.36 0.89 -1.93
C VAL A 35 1.94 0.37 -1.64
N PRO A 36 1.34 0.64 -0.45
CA PRO A 36 0.00 0.14 -0.15
C PRO A 36 -1.06 0.75 -1.07
N LEU A 37 -0.94 2.04 -1.38
CA LEU A 37 -1.84 2.74 -2.29
C LEU A 37 -1.73 2.21 -3.72
N ILE A 38 -0.51 2.04 -4.23
CA ILE A 38 -0.25 1.49 -5.58
C ILE A 38 -0.82 0.07 -5.67
N THR A 39 -0.66 -0.74 -4.62
CA THR A 39 -1.18 -2.11 -4.57
C THR A 39 -2.71 -2.12 -4.63
N ILE A 40 -3.39 -1.26 -3.87
CA ILE A 40 -4.86 -1.14 -3.91
C ILE A 40 -5.34 -0.78 -5.32
N VAL A 41 -4.71 0.21 -5.96
CA VAL A 41 -5.06 0.63 -7.32
C VAL A 41 -4.89 -0.51 -8.31
N VAL A 42 -3.76 -1.23 -8.27
CA VAL A 42 -3.52 -2.39 -9.14
C VAL A 42 -4.56 -3.48 -8.92
N VAL A 43 -4.88 -3.80 -7.66
CA VAL A 43 -5.88 -4.82 -7.33
C VAL A 43 -7.27 -4.41 -7.83
N ILE A 44 -7.66 -3.15 -7.70
CA ILE A 44 -8.92 -2.64 -8.24
C ILE A 44 -8.94 -2.78 -9.76
N VAL A 45 -7.89 -2.34 -10.47
CA VAL A 45 -7.81 -2.46 -11.93
C VAL A 45 -7.91 -3.91 -12.38
N LEU A 46 -7.18 -4.83 -11.75
CA LEU A 46 -7.26 -6.26 -12.04
C LEU A 46 -8.66 -6.82 -11.77
N THR A 47 -9.31 -6.37 -10.70
CA THR A 47 -10.69 -6.75 -10.35
C THR A 47 -11.68 -6.29 -11.44
N LEU A 48 -11.54 -5.06 -11.94
CA LEU A 48 -12.34 -4.54 -13.04
C LEU A 48 -12.14 -5.34 -14.34
N CYS A 49 -10.90 -5.78 -14.61
CA CYS A 49 -10.58 -6.57 -15.80
C CYS A 49 -10.99 -8.05 -15.69
N THR A 50 -11.20 -8.57 -14.48
CA THR A 50 -11.47 -10.01 -14.26
C THR A 50 -12.96 -10.33 -14.25
N PHE A 51 -13.79 -9.44 -13.70
CA PHE A 51 -15.22 -9.71 -13.52
C PHE A 51 -16.07 -9.07 -14.61
N GLU A 52 -16.73 -9.89 -15.42
CA GLU A 52 -17.70 -9.44 -16.41
C GLU A 52 -19.04 -9.00 -15.78
N LYS A 53 -19.38 -9.56 -14.62
CA LYS A 53 -20.60 -9.25 -13.90
C LYS A 53 -20.38 -8.06 -12.97
N TRP A 54 -21.08 -6.95 -13.25
CA TRP A 54 -21.07 -5.72 -12.45
C TRP A 54 -21.26 -5.94 -10.96
N LEU A 55 -22.14 -6.86 -10.57
CA LEU A 55 -22.35 -7.17 -9.16
C LEU A 55 -21.09 -7.78 -8.51
N THR A 56 -20.47 -8.78 -9.14
CA THR A 56 -19.24 -9.41 -8.62
C THR A 56 -18.06 -8.44 -8.56
N LEU A 57 -18.03 -7.50 -9.50
CA LEU A 57 -17.06 -6.40 -9.55
C LEU A 57 -17.24 -5.43 -8.37
N ILE A 58 -18.46 -4.94 -8.12
CA ILE A 58 -18.75 -4.05 -6.98
C ILE A 58 -18.46 -4.77 -5.65
N LEU A 59 -18.87 -6.03 -5.53
CA LEU A 59 -18.63 -6.85 -4.35
C LEU A 59 -17.12 -6.94 -4.03
N SER A 60 -16.30 -7.16 -5.05
CA SER A 60 -14.85 -7.29 -4.90
C SER A 60 -14.16 -5.96 -4.58
N VAL A 61 -14.55 -4.86 -5.24
CA VAL A 61 -13.99 -3.52 -4.97
C VAL A 61 -14.31 -3.07 -3.54
N VAL A 62 -15.53 -3.32 -3.05
CA VAL A 62 -15.89 -2.98 -1.66
C VAL A 62 -15.10 -3.81 -0.65
N GLY A 63 -14.85 -5.09 -0.93
CA GLY A 63 -13.98 -5.92 -0.10
C GLY A 63 -12.56 -5.38 0.03
N VAL A 64 -11.97 -4.89 -1.07
CA VAL A 64 -10.64 -4.25 -1.09
C VAL A 64 -10.65 -2.93 -0.31
N ALA A 65 -11.70 -2.12 -0.47
CA ALA A 65 -11.84 -0.85 0.26
C ALA A 65 -11.98 -1.06 1.77
N LEU A 66 -12.78 -2.05 2.20
CA LEU A 66 -12.92 -2.42 3.60
C LEU A 66 -11.61 -2.91 4.21
N TYR A 67 -10.84 -3.69 3.43
CA TYR A 67 -9.52 -4.16 3.87
C TYR A 67 -8.55 -2.99 4.06
N ALA A 68 -8.48 -2.07 3.10
CA ALA A 68 -7.66 -0.86 3.21
C ALA A 68 -8.07 0.03 4.39
N ALA A 69 -9.37 0.17 4.64
CA ALA A 69 -9.91 0.95 5.76
C ALA A 69 -9.58 0.33 7.15
N SER A 70 -9.31 -0.98 7.20
CA SER A 70 -8.92 -1.65 8.45
C SER A 70 -7.47 -1.34 8.87
N TRP A 71 -6.59 -0.98 7.93
CA TRP A 71 -5.18 -0.70 8.19
C TRP A 71 -4.90 0.43 9.18
N PRO A 72 -5.50 1.64 9.09
CA PRO A 72 -5.25 2.70 10.08
C PRO A 72 -5.68 2.28 11.50
N VAL A 73 -6.71 1.44 11.60
CA VAL A 73 -7.14 0.89 12.89
C VAL A 73 -6.15 -0.15 13.39
N THR A 74 -5.64 -1.03 12.51
CA THR A 74 -4.60 -1.99 12.84
C THR A 74 -3.31 -1.33 13.29
N GLU A 75 -2.91 -0.24 12.64
CA GLU A 75 -1.68 0.48 12.95
C GLU A 75 -1.78 1.23 14.28
N ALA A 76 -2.92 1.86 14.57
CA ALA A 76 -3.08 2.65 15.79
C ALA A 76 -3.48 1.83 17.03
N TRP A 77 -4.21 0.71 16.87
CA TRP A 77 -4.81 -0.05 17.99
C TRP A 77 -4.41 -1.53 18.01
N GLY A 78 -3.62 -1.97 17.04
CA GLY A 78 -3.19 -3.36 16.89
C GLY A 78 -4.16 -4.20 16.04
N THR A 79 -3.74 -5.44 15.75
CA THR A 79 -4.41 -6.32 14.77
C THR A 79 -5.85 -6.65 15.14
N TRP A 80 -6.14 -6.94 16.41
CA TRP A 80 -7.47 -7.37 16.85
C TRP A 80 -8.57 -6.31 16.63
N PRO A 81 -8.37 -5.03 17.01
CA PRO A 81 -9.30 -3.96 16.65
C PRO A 81 -9.53 -3.80 15.14
N GLY A 82 -8.47 -3.93 14.33
CA GLY A 82 -8.61 -3.87 12.87
C GLY A 82 -9.47 -5.00 12.30
N VAL A 83 -9.30 -6.22 12.82
CA VAL A 83 -10.13 -7.39 12.44
C VAL A 83 -11.59 -7.16 12.79
N ILE A 84 -11.89 -6.55 13.94
CA ILE A 84 -13.27 -6.25 14.35
C ILE A 84 -13.90 -5.22 13.40
N VAL A 85 -13.18 -4.14 13.08
CA VAL A 85 -13.68 -3.11 12.15
C VAL A 85 -13.90 -3.68 10.76
N TYR A 86 -12.97 -4.50 10.27
CA TYR A 86 -13.12 -5.21 8.99
C TYR A 86 -14.34 -6.14 9.00
N GLY A 87 -14.52 -6.93 10.06
CA GLY A 87 -15.65 -7.84 10.23
C GLY A 87 -17.00 -7.12 10.27
N LEU A 88 -17.11 -6.02 11.01
CA LEU A 88 -18.31 -5.18 11.04
C LEU A 88 -18.61 -4.56 9.65
N GLY A 89 -17.56 -4.11 8.95
CA GLY A 89 -17.67 -3.63 7.59
C GLY A 89 -18.21 -4.68 6.61
N ILE A 90 -17.73 -5.92 6.71
CA ILE A 90 -18.24 -7.05 5.92
C ILE A 90 -19.72 -7.31 6.24
N LEU A 91 -20.10 -7.31 7.52
CA LEU A 91 -21.49 -7.56 7.93
C LEU A 91 -22.44 -6.47 7.41
N ALA A 92 -22.04 -5.21 7.51
CA ALA A 92 -22.81 -4.07 6.97
C ALA A 92 -22.94 -4.15 5.45
N TRP A 93 -21.86 -4.49 4.75
CA TRP A 93 -21.88 -4.72 3.31
C TRP A 93 -22.80 -5.88 2.93
N TRP A 94 -22.70 -7.02 3.62
CA TRP A 94 -23.54 -8.19 3.36
C TRP A 94 -25.03 -7.89 3.57
N ALA A 95 -25.37 -7.06 4.57
CA ALA A 95 -26.73 -6.58 4.76
C ALA A 95 -27.22 -5.76 3.55
N GLY A 96 -26.39 -4.82 3.05
CA GLY A 96 -26.71 -4.04 1.85
C GLY A 96 -26.85 -4.89 0.59
N VAL A 97 -26.00 -5.92 0.42
CA VAL A 97 -26.09 -6.86 -0.71
C VAL A 97 -27.38 -7.65 -0.66
N LYS A 98 -27.76 -8.20 0.50
CA LYS A 98 -29.03 -8.93 0.67
C LYS A 98 -30.23 -8.05 0.37
N GLU A 99 -30.21 -6.79 0.83
CA GLU A 99 -31.30 -5.85 0.59
C GLU A 99 -31.42 -5.45 -0.88
N TRP A 100 -30.28 -5.29 -1.59
CA TRP A 100 -30.30 -5.07 -3.04
C TRP A 100 -30.94 -6.24 -3.79
N PHE A 101 -30.56 -7.48 -3.44
CA PHE A 101 -31.14 -8.68 -4.04
C PHE A 101 -32.59 -8.94 -3.65
N SER A 102 -33.08 -8.44 -2.51
CA SER A 102 -34.50 -8.59 -2.16
C SER A 102 -35.40 -7.62 -2.93
N ARG A 103 -34.82 -6.54 -3.47
CA ARG A 103 -35.55 -5.48 -4.20
C ARG A 103 -35.54 -5.68 -5.71
N ASN A 104 -34.72 -6.59 -6.24
CA ASN A 104 -34.41 -6.71 -7.66
C ASN A 104 -34.49 -8.15 -8.15
#